data_AF-A0A1I5ANI5-F1
#
_entry.id   AF-A0A1I5ANI5-F1
#
_cell.length_a   1.000
_cell.length_b   1.000
_cell.length_c   1.000
_cell.angle_alpha   90.00
_cell.angle_beta   90.00
_cell.angle_gamma   90.00
#
_symmetry.space_group_name_H-M   'P 1'
#
loop_
_entity.id
_entity.type
_entity.pdbx_description
1 polymer ?
#
loop_
_entity_poly.entity_id
_entity_poly.type
_entity_poly.pdbx_seq_one_letter_code
_entity_poly.pdbx_strand_id
1 'polypeptide(L)'
;MDRKIKTYLFDILTCIEEVEQFFEGKVVTLESLLEDTKTIRAVERELEIIGEATKKLIKISPSIAISDTRKIISARNYIAHEYGAITYETIVKVINENFPVLKKEVKKLLEEK
;
A
#
# COMPACT_ATOMS: atom_id res chain seq x y z
N MET A 1 -4.41 -18.91 -11.60
CA MET A 1 -4.36 -18.44 -10.18
C MET A 1 -5.74 -18.44 -9.49
N ASP A 2 -5.82 -18.74 -8.18
CA ASP A 2 -7.06 -18.75 -7.37
C ASP A 2 -7.79 -17.39 -7.40
N ARG A 3 -9.14 -17.40 -7.47
CA ARG A 3 -9.97 -16.19 -7.52
C ARG A 3 -9.73 -15.26 -6.32
N LYS A 4 -9.56 -15.80 -5.11
CA LYS A 4 -9.30 -15.02 -3.89
C LYS A 4 -7.93 -14.32 -3.95
N ILE A 5 -6.92 -15.00 -4.48
CA ILE A 5 -5.59 -14.41 -4.69
C ILE A 5 -5.71 -13.23 -5.65
N LYS A 6 -6.40 -13.40 -6.79
CA LYS A 6 -6.63 -12.31 -7.75
C LYS A 6 -7.39 -11.14 -7.11
N THR A 7 -8.38 -11.40 -6.26
CA THR A 7 -9.09 -10.34 -5.52
C THR A 7 -8.15 -9.52 -4.64
N TYR A 8 -7.29 -10.15 -3.82
CA TYR A 8 -6.37 -9.39 -2.97
C TYR A 8 -5.30 -8.64 -3.76
N LEU A 9 -4.82 -9.22 -4.85
CA LEU A 9 -3.90 -8.52 -5.77
C LEU A 9 -4.59 -7.31 -6.40
N PHE A 10 -5.85 -7.44 -6.80
CA PHE A 10 -6.62 -6.33 -7.35
C PHE A 10 -6.85 -5.22 -6.33
N ASP A 11 -7.26 -5.58 -5.10
CA ASP A 11 -7.43 -4.62 -3.99
C ASP A 11 -6.14 -3.81 -3.79
N ILE A 12 -4.98 -4.49 -3.67
CA ILE A 12 -3.68 -3.82 -3.50
C ILE A 12 -3.39 -2.87 -4.67
N LEU A 13 -3.62 -3.32 -5.91
CA LEU A 13 -3.37 -2.50 -7.09
C LEU A 13 -4.24 -1.26 -7.13
N THR A 14 -5.54 -1.42 -6.87
CA THR A 14 -6.50 -0.31 -6.86
C THR A 14 -6.13 0.73 -5.81
N CYS A 15 -5.83 0.31 -4.58
CA CYS A 15 -5.42 1.23 -3.52
C CYS A 15 -4.16 2.03 -3.89
N ILE A 16 -3.16 1.39 -4.51
CA ILE A 16 -1.96 2.10 -4.96
C ILE A 16 -2.29 3.13 -6.04
N GLU A 17 -3.13 2.77 -7.02
CA GLU A 17 -3.54 3.66 -8.10
C GLU A 17 -4.39 4.83 -7.58
N GLU A 18 -5.23 4.62 -6.57
CA GLU A 18 -5.99 5.69 -5.91
C GLU A 18 -5.07 6.65 -5.15
N VAL A 19 -4.08 6.14 -4.41
CA VAL A 19 -3.08 7.01 -3.76
C VAL A 19 -2.31 7.84 -4.76
N GLU A 20 -1.86 7.25 -5.87
CA GLU A 20 -1.21 8.01 -6.94
C GLU A 20 -2.13 9.09 -7.52
N GLN A 21 -3.42 8.81 -7.67
CA GLN A 21 -4.40 9.78 -8.15
C GLN A 21 -4.59 10.96 -7.20
N PHE A 22 -4.52 10.76 -5.87
CA PHE A 22 -4.58 11.86 -4.89
C PHE A 22 -3.47 12.90 -5.12
N PHE A 23 -2.33 12.47 -5.65
CA PHE A 23 -1.19 13.32 -5.94
C PHE A 23 -0.98 13.57 -7.44
N GLU A 24 -1.98 13.28 -8.28
CA GLU A 24 -1.92 13.46 -9.74
C GLU A 24 -0.72 12.74 -10.41
N GLY A 25 -0.27 11.62 -9.83
CA GLY A 25 0.90 10.88 -10.29
C GLY A 25 2.25 11.56 -10.02
N LYS A 26 2.28 12.63 -9.23
CA LYS A 26 3.51 13.33 -8.82
C LYS A 26 4.15 12.63 -7.64
N VAL A 27 5.45 12.91 -7.44
CA VAL A 27 6.17 12.49 -6.23
C VAL A 27 5.51 13.14 -5.02
N VAL A 28 5.22 12.33 -4.00
CA VAL A 28 4.58 12.81 -2.77
C VAL A 28 5.63 13.51 -1.91
N THR A 29 5.32 14.72 -1.42
CA THR A 29 6.13 15.38 -0.39
C THR A 29 5.37 15.41 0.93
N LEU A 30 6.07 15.73 2.02
CA LEU A 30 5.43 15.89 3.31
C LEU A 30 4.39 17.02 3.26
N GLU A 31 4.73 18.13 2.59
CA GLU A 31 3.84 19.27 2.42
C GLU A 31 2.59 18.90 1.64
N SER A 32 2.70 18.17 0.53
CA SER A 32 1.53 17.74 -0.25
C SER A 32 0.65 16.75 0.51
N LEU A 33 1.26 15.87 1.33
CA LEU A 33 0.51 14.93 2.16
C LEU A 33 -0.25 15.66 3.29
N LEU A 34 0.36 16.70 3.87
CA LEU A 34 -0.20 17.44 5.00
C LEU A 34 -1.06 18.65 4.60
N GLU A 35 -1.20 18.92 3.31
CA GLU A 35 -1.96 20.06 2.78
C GLU A 35 -3.43 20.02 3.24
N ASP A 36 -4.02 18.82 3.28
CA ASP A 36 -5.39 18.66 3.77
C ASP A 36 -5.61 17.32 4.51
N THR A 37 -6.46 17.38 5.54
CA THR A 37 -6.75 16.22 6.40
C THR A 37 -7.53 15.11 5.69
N LYS A 38 -8.24 15.41 4.58
CA LYS A 38 -8.97 14.38 3.82
C LYS A 38 -7.97 13.49 3.06
N THR A 39 -6.95 14.08 2.46
CA THR A 39 -5.86 13.36 1.79
C THR A 39 -5.12 12.46 2.76
N ILE A 40 -4.76 12.98 3.96
CA ILE A 40 -4.16 12.15 5.01
C ILE A 40 -5.03 10.92 5.31
N ARG A 41 -6.32 11.15 5.63
CA ARG A 41 -7.24 10.07 5.99
C ARG A 41 -7.48 9.08 4.86
N ALA A 42 -7.51 9.56 3.61
CA ALA A 42 -7.63 8.71 2.43
C ALA A 42 -6.39 7.83 2.26
N VAL A 43 -5.19 8.41 2.34
CA VAL A 43 -3.92 7.68 2.27
C VAL A 43 -3.80 6.65 3.40
N GLU A 44 -4.15 7.02 4.63
CA GLU A 44 -4.19 6.10 5.77
C GLU A 44 -5.13 4.92 5.46
N ARG A 45 -6.33 5.20 4.95
CA ARG A 45 -7.29 4.15 4.61
C ARG A 45 -6.75 3.18 3.56
N GLU A 46 -6.11 3.69 2.51
CA GLU A 46 -5.53 2.86 1.47
C GLU A 46 -4.40 1.97 2.01
N LEU A 47 -3.54 2.51 2.89
CA LEU A 47 -2.50 1.73 3.57
C LEU A 47 -3.07 0.62 4.46
N GLU A 48 -4.19 0.85 5.15
CA GLU A 48 -4.87 -0.21 5.91
C GLU A 48 -5.35 -1.35 5.01
N ILE A 49 -6.01 -1.01 3.90
CA ILE A 49 -6.57 -1.98 2.95
C ILE A 49 -5.44 -2.80 2.33
N ILE A 50 -4.38 -2.15 1.85
CA ILE A 50 -3.20 -2.81 1.30
C ILE A 50 -2.59 -3.78 2.33
N GLY A 51 -2.43 -3.34 3.58
CA GLY A 51 -1.87 -4.17 4.65
C GLY A 51 -2.71 -5.42 4.95
N GLU A 52 -4.05 -5.27 5.03
CA GLU A 52 -4.96 -6.39 5.30
C GLU A 52 -5.06 -7.35 4.09
N ALA A 53 -5.12 -6.82 2.87
CA ALA A 53 -5.11 -7.63 1.65
C ALA A 53 -3.80 -8.43 1.54
N THR A 54 -2.65 -7.80 1.79
CA THR A 54 -1.33 -8.46 1.79
C THR A 54 -1.27 -9.56 2.84
N LYS A 55 -1.79 -9.32 4.05
CA LYS A 55 -1.84 -10.33 5.12
C LYS A 55 -2.68 -11.54 4.72
N LYS A 56 -3.87 -11.33 4.15
CA LYS A 56 -4.74 -12.41 3.69
C LYS A 56 -4.12 -13.18 2.51
N LEU A 57 -3.45 -12.47 1.61
CA LEU A 57 -2.75 -13.03 0.47
C LEU A 57 -1.62 -13.97 0.90
N ILE A 58 -0.73 -13.51 1.79
CA ILE A 58 0.37 -14.32 2.36
C ILE A 58 -0.16 -15.57 3.07
N LYS A 59 -1.30 -15.47 3.76
CA LYS A 59 -1.91 -16.62 4.44
C LYS A 59 -2.37 -17.71 3.47
N ILE A 60 -2.82 -17.34 2.27
CA ILE A 60 -3.30 -18.28 1.25
C ILE A 60 -2.15 -18.77 0.36
N SER A 61 -1.22 -17.88 0.02
CA SER A 61 -0.07 -18.16 -0.83
C SER A 61 1.22 -17.65 -0.17
N PRO A 62 1.79 -18.39 0.79
CA PRO A 62 3.00 -17.97 1.50
C PRO A 62 4.23 -17.81 0.61
N SER A 63 4.26 -18.49 -0.53
CA SER A 63 5.35 -18.47 -1.51
C SER A 63 5.12 -17.46 -2.65
N ILE A 64 4.13 -16.57 -2.53
CA ILE A 64 3.88 -15.57 -3.57
C ILE A 64 5.07 -14.61 -3.70
N ALA A 65 5.44 -14.27 -4.93
CA ALA A 65 6.58 -13.44 -5.24
C ALA A 65 6.27 -11.95 -5.05
N ILE A 66 6.02 -11.53 -3.80
CA ILE A 66 5.87 -10.14 -3.38
C ILE A 66 6.96 -9.81 -2.37
N SER A 67 7.70 -8.72 -2.61
CA SER A 67 8.77 -8.28 -1.73
C SER A 67 8.23 -7.50 -0.52
N ASP A 68 9.05 -7.44 0.55
CA ASP A 68 8.81 -6.58 1.72
C ASP A 68 7.42 -6.66 2.37
N THR A 69 6.75 -7.83 2.25
CA THR A 69 5.39 -8.07 2.75
C THR A 69 5.24 -7.78 4.25
N ARG A 70 6.28 -8.00 5.04
CA ARG A 70 6.32 -7.60 6.45
C ARG A 70 6.20 -6.09 6.65
N LYS A 71 6.91 -5.27 5.85
CA LYS A 71 6.84 -3.80 5.92
C LYS A 71 5.47 -3.29 5.48
N ILE A 72 4.89 -3.91 4.45
CA ILE A 72 3.56 -3.56 3.94
C ILE A 72 2.47 -3.88 4.97
N ILE A 73 2.53 -5.07 5.59
CA ILE A 73 1.59 -5.44 6.66
C ILE A 73 1.78 -4.54 7.89
N SER A 74 3.02 -4.20 8.23
CA SER A 74 3.28 -3.24 9.32
C SER A 74 2.90 -1.81 8.96
N ALA A 75 2.68 -1.49 7.68
CA ALA A 75 2.28 -0.15 7.28
C ALA A 75 0.94 0.29 7.89
N ARG A 76 0.03 -0.67 8.07
CA ARG A 76 -1.20 -0.48 8.86
C ARG A 76 -0.92 -0.12 10.33
N ASN A 77 0.16 -0.64 10.92
CA ASN A 77 0.49 -0.34 12.31
C ASN A 77 1.05 1.08 12.49
N TYR A 78 1.46 1.75 11.40
CA TYR A 78 1.82 3.17 11.43
C TYR A 78 0.62 4.08 11.71
N ILE A 79 -0.60 3.58 11.49
CA ILE A 79 -1.87 4.28 11.71
C ILE A 79 -2.42 3.97 13.11
N ALA A 80 -2.12 2.79 13.65
CA ALA A 80 -2.72 2.27 14.88
C ALA A 80 -1.95 2.56 16.17
N HIS A 81 -0.71 3.05 16.10
CA HIS A 81 0.08 3.42 17.29
C HIS A 81 -0.01 4.92 17.56
N GLU A 82 -0.50 5.28 18.76
CA GLU A 82 -0.55 6.63 19.34
C GLU A 82 0.62 7.51 18.88
N TYR A 83 0.33 8.59 18.13
CA TYR A 83 1.13 9.80 17.84
C TYR A 83 2.63 9.81 18.26
N GLY A 84 3.34 8.73 17.98
CA GLY A 84 4.55 8.35 18.68
C GLY A 84 5.61 8.01 17.65
N ALA A 85 6.23 9.06 17.12
CA ALA A 85 7.48 9.05 16.36
C ALA A 85 7.55 8.21 15.06
N ILE A 86 6.50 7.51 14.63
CA ILE A 86 6.41 7.03 13.24
C ILE A 86 5.72 8.13 12.45
N THR A 87 6.52 8.88 11.72
CA THR A 87 6.14 10.19 11.21
C THR A 87 5.55 10.10 9.79
N TYR A 88 4.77 11.09 9.36
CA TYR A 88 4.22 11.17 8.00
C TYR A 88 5.30 11.05 6.90
N GLU A 89 6.55 11.38 7.21
CA GLU A 89 7.73 11.14 6.38
C GLU A 89 7.95 9.66 6.06
N THR A 90 7.57 8.75 6.98
CA THR A 90 7.58 7.30 6.71
C THR A 90 6.50 6.94 5.69
N ILE A 91 5.31 7.54 5.78
CA ILE A 91 4.25 7.35 4.78
C ILE A 91 4.72 7.85 3.42
N VAL A 92 5.33 9.03 3.35
CA VAL A 92 5.91 9.57 2.12
C VAL A 92 6.95 8.62 1.51
N LYS A 93 7.85 8.06 2.33
CA LYS A 93 8.83 7.05 1.87
C LYS A 93 8.15 5.79 1.34
N VAL A 94 7.15 5.27 2.04
CA VAL A 94 6.41 4.08 1.60
C VAL A 94 5.75 4.33 0.24
N ILE A 95 5.11 5.49 0.05
CA ILE A 95 4.46 5.82 -1.22
C ILE A 95 5.48 5.97 -2.34
N ASN A 96 6.59 6.68 -2.11
CA ASN A 96 7.55 6.94 -3.19
C ASN A 96 8.49 5.76 -3.49
N GLU A 97 8.83 4.93 -2.49
CA GLU A 97 9.84 3.87 -2.64
C GLU A 97 9.21 2.47 -2.73
N ASN A 98 8.20 2.17 -1.91
CA ASN A 98 7.63 0.82 -1.85
C ASN A 98 6.49 0.60 -2.84
N PHE A 99 5.60 1.58 -3.02
CA PHE A 99 4.44 1.41 -3.92
C PHE A 99 4.83 1.12 -5.38
N PRO A 100 5.84 1.78 -5.99
CA PRO A 100 6.23 1.47 -7.37
C PRO A 100 6.69 0.02 -7.55
N VAL A 101 7.42 -0.50 -6.56
CA VAL A 101 7.89 -1.90 -6.56
C VAL A 101 6.71 -2.86 -6.39
N LEU A 102 5.87 -2.63 -5.38
CA LEU A 102 4.69 -3.45 -5.10
C LEU A 102 3.71 -3.46 -6.28
N LYS A 103 3.45 -2.31 -6.90
CA LYS A 103 2.59 -2.17 -8.07
C LYS A 103 3.09 -3.02 -9.23
N LYS A 104 4.40 -2.98 -9.50
CA LYS A 104 5.01 -3.78 -10.57
C LYS A 104 4.88 -5.28 -10.31
N GLU A 105 5.13 -5.72 -9.08
CA GLU A 105 4.99 -7.13 -8.68
C GLU A 105 3.55 -7.61 -8.80
N VAL A 106 2.59 -6.81 -8.29
CA VAL A 106 1.16 -7.13 -8.34
C VAL A 106 0.65 -7.19 -9.77
N LYS A 107 1.02 -6.22 -10.63
CA LYS A 107 0.65 -6.25 -12.05
C LYS A 107 1.18 -7.50 -12.75
N LYS A 108 2.45 -7.85 -12.52
CA LYS A 108 3.05 -9.07 -13.07
C LYS A 108 2.29 -10.32 -12.63
N LEU A 109 1.96 -10.43 -11.34
CA LEU A 109 1.20 -11.56 -10.81
C LEU A 109 -0.22 -11.63 -11.40
N LEU A 110 -0.87 -10.49 -11.65
CA LEU A 110 -2.20 -10.47 -12.28
C LEU A 110 -2.18 -10.88 -13.76
N GLU A 111 -1.06 -10.66 -14.45
CA GLU A 111 -0.84 -11.07 -15.85
C GLU A 111 -0.50 -12.57 -15.97
N GLU A 112 0.04 -13.19 -14.92
CA GLU A 112 0.29 -14.63 -14.84
C GLU A 112 -1.03 -15.41 -14.74
N LYS A 113 -1.27 -16.37 -15.66
CA LYS A 113 -2.55 -17.09 -15.81
C LYS A 113 -2.98 -17.90 -14.57
#